data_AF-A0AAP2GFW8-F1
#
_entry.id   AF-A0AAP2GFW8-F1
#
_cell.length_a   1.000
_cell.length_b   1.000
_cell.length_c   1.000
_cell.angle_alpha   90.00
_cell.angle_beta   90.00
_cell.angle_gamma   90.00
#
_symmetry.space_group_name_H-M   'P 1'
#
loop_
_entity.id
_entity.type
_entity.pdbx_description
1 polymer ?
#
loop_
_entity_poly.entity_id
_entity_poly.type
_entity_poly.pdbx_seq_one_letter_code
_entity_poly.pdbx_strand_id
1 'polypeptide(L)'
;MAFLEELQFTGSLGDLSFYRMQGSDKIVVRRKGGANKETIKKSPKFAVPRLYMSEFGGCSKMGKEVRHMLHPMKALADYNFSGFINKSLKLIQKQDATSALGRRAIELSKHPKLLEGFQLNKYTTFDAMVRSTLTWSIDVENGTANVAIPALIRDINFFPNNKHAKFSIMITVGVVPDFAFNPYTNKFEPPSWYTQRYGCSHASSAWYAAVKGSPATTLNVALPQMPPDARYSLMLTVGICFGAALDDGEVQQVKRAGAAKILGIEPGRAGVSNEGIAGEDNEPDHMDAVMKNNEVKPPAQVEGSDAGPDPSGLPPVATRRQIETVHQTSQQPGSGDAVQQPFMYTYVTKDYPIQDGQTYARHYTISCSTTERAMVSQNGFHVTVGYVTHHWIR
;
A
#
# COMPACT_ATOMS: atom_id res chain seq x y z
N MET A 1 11.28 38.73 32.02
CA MET A 1 10.48 37.72 31.28
C MET A 1 11.35 36.68 30.55
N ALA A 2 12.68 36.63 30.73
CA ALA A 2 13.56 35.72 29.96
C ALA A 2 13.58 34.25 30.42
N PHE A 3 13.02 33.92 31.59
CA PHE A 3 13.13 32.58 32.18
C PHE A 3 12.14 31.54 31.59
N LEU A 4 11.15 31.97 30.80
CA LEU A 4 10.10 31.08 30.27
C LEU A 4 10.33 30.64 28.82
N GLU A 5 11.26 31.26 28.09
CA GLU A 5 11.54 30.87 26.69
C GLU A 5 12.28 29.53 26.57
N GLU A 6 12.93 29.06 27.65
CA GLU A 6 13.69 27.81 27.68
C GLU A 6 13.05 26.67 28.49
N LEU A 7 11.85 26.86 29.04
CA LEU A 7 11.22 25.83 29.87
C LEU A 7 10.71 24.65 29.02
N GLN A 8 11.58 23.67 28.80
CA GLN A 8 11.27 22.43 28.11
C GLN A 8 10.97 21.32 29.13
N PHE A 9 9.72 20.86 29.15
CA PHE A 9 9.28 19.78 30.04
C PHE A 9 8.81 18.56 29.25
N THR A 10 9.35 17.39 29.58
CA THR A 10 8.82 16.09 29.14
C THR A 10 8.45 15.28 30.37
N GLY A 11 7.25 14.73 30.40
CA GLY A 11 6.73 14.04 31.58
C GLY A 11 5.22 14.10 31.66
N SER A 12 4.67 13.72 32.81
CA SER A 12 3.26 13.89 33.12
C SER A 12 3.07 15.05 34.09
N LEU A 13 2.08 15.90 33.84
CA LEU A 13 1.61 16.91 34.79
C LEU A 13 0.10 16.75 34.92
N GLY A 14 -0.34 16.09 35.99
CA GLY A 14 -1.74 15.71 36.19
C GLY A 14 -2.30 14.88 35.02
N ASP A 15 -3.35 15.42 34.40
CA ASP A 15 -4.04 14.87 33.23
C ASP A 15 -3.28 15.09 31.92
N LEU A 16 -2.22 15.89 31.90
CA LEU A 16 -1.45 16.18 30.69
C LEU A 16 -0.20 15.30 30.63
N SER A 17 0.15 14.88 29.41
CA SER A 17 1.38 14.17 29.10
C SER A 17 2.12 14.92 28.00
N PHE A 18 3.36 15.29 28.29
CA PHE A 18 4.27 16.06 27.46
C PHE A 18 5.36 15.12 26.95
N TYR A 19 5.50 14.99 25.64
CA TYR A 19 6.51 14.12 25.05
C TYR A 19 7.04 14.71 23.75
N ARG A 20 8.27 14.35 23.40
CA ARG A 20 8.85 14.70 22.09
C ARG A 20 8.59 13.57 21.11
N MET A 21 8.12 13.92 19.92
CA MET A 21 8.08 12.96 18.81
C MET A 21 9.43 12.96 18.12
N GLN A 22 10.02 11.79 17.90
CA GLN A 22 11.28 11.69 17.16
C GLN A 22 11.09 12.26 15.74
N GLY A 23 11.93 13.22 15.36
CA GLY A 23 11.79 13.97 14.11
C GLY A 23 10.95 15.25 14.20
N SER A 24 10.58 15.68 15.41
CA SER A 24 9.97 16.99 15.67
C SER A 24 10.62 17.65 16.89
N ASP A 25 10.99 18.92 16.76
CA ASP A 25 11.54 19.71 17.86
C ASP A 25 10.45 20.27 18.80
N LYS A 26 9.18 20.00 18.48
CA LYS A 26 8.02 20.45 19.26
C LYS A 26 7.69 19.47 20.38
N ILE A 27 7.28 20.00 21.52
CA ILE A 27 6.71 19.20 22.61
C ILE A 27 5.23 18.96 22.29
N VAL A 28 4.85 17.70 22.19
CA VAL A 28 3.45 17.30 22.00
C VAL A 28 2.80 17.14 23.36
N VAL A 29 1.68 17.85 23.55
CA VAL A 29 0.87 17.79 24.76
C VAL A 29 -0.41 17.03 24.45
N ARG A 30 -0.70 16.00 25.24
CA ARG A 30 -1.98 15.27 25.16
C ARG A 30 -2.63 15.18 26.53
N ARG A 31 -3.97 15.21 26.56
CA ARG A 31 -4.74 14.86 27.75
C ARG A 31 -4.86 13.34 27.86
N LYS A 32 -4.67 12.79 29.06
CA LYS A 32 -4.99 11.40 29.39
C LYS A 32 -6.50 11.22 29.27
N GLY A 33 -6.92 10.23 28.50
CA GLY A 33 -8.32 9.96 28.23
C GLY A 33 -8.49 8.81 27.25
N GLY A 34 -9.74 8.56 26.87
CA GLY A 34 -10.12 7.46 25.98
C GLY A 34 -10.90 6.37 26.70
N ALA A 35 -11.56 5.52 25.92
CA ALA A 35 -12.29 4.38 26.46
C ALA A 35 -11.32 3.35 27.07
N ASN A 36 -11.69 2.77 28.21
CA ASN A 36 -10.90 1.71 28.81
C ASN A 36 -10.98 0.43 27.96
N LYS A 37 -10.04 -0.50 28.17
CA LYS A 37 -9.94 -1.76 27.41
C LYS A 37 -11.23 -2.59 27.49
N GLU A 38 -11.90 -2.63 28.63
CA GLU A 38 -13.13 -3.39 28.81
C GLU A 38 -14.30 -2.79 28.05
N THR A 39 -14.43 -1.45 28.07
CA THR A 39 -15.41 -0.69 27.31
C THR A 39 -15.24 -0.95 25.82
N ILE A 40 -14.02 -0.90 25.31
CA ILE A 40 -13.74 -1.18 23.88
C ILE A 40 -14.15 -2.61 23.52
N LYS A 41 -13.91 -3.58 24.41
CA LYS A 41 -14.21 -5.00 24.15
C LYS A 41 -15.70 -5.32 24.23
N LYS A 42 -16.41 -4.80 25.23
CA LYS A 42 -17.77 -5.25 25.58
C LYS A 42 -18.87 -4.30 25.10
N SER A 43 -18.61 -3.00 25.03
CA SER A 43 -19.68 -2.03 24.75
C SER A 43 -20.18 -2.15 23.29
N PRO A 44 -21.51 -2.09 23.06
CA PRO A 44 -22.08 -2.08 21.72
C PRO A 44 -21.59 -0.91 20.85
N LYS A 45 -21.28 0.25 21.47
CA LYS A 45 -20.76 1.45 20.78
C LYS A 45 -19.46 1.19 20.02
N PHE A 46 -18.68 0.18 20.43
CA PHE A 46 -17.42 -0.19 19.81
C PHE A 46 -17.52 -1.40 18.87
N ALA A 47 -18.73 -1.88 18.53
CA ALA A 47 -18.91 -3.04 17.65
C ALA A 47 -18.21 -2.85 16.29
N VAL A 48 -18.50 -1.77 15.58
CA VAL A 48 -17.87 -1.46 14.29
C VAL A 48 -16.37 -1.13 14.42
N PRO A 49 -15.93 -0.28 15.38
CA PRO A 49 -14.51 -0.09 15.64
C PRO A 49 -13.72 -1.38 15.87
N ARG A 50 -14.28 -2.37 16.59
CA ARG A 50 -13.62 -3.67 16.80
C ARG A 50 -13.37 -4.41 15.47
N LEU A 51 -14.27 -4.31 14.51
CA LEU A 51 -14.08 -4.89 13.17
C LEU A 51 -12.91 -4.21 12.45
N TYR A 52 -12.84 -2.87 12.46
CA TYR A 52 -11.70 -2.15 11.89
C TYR A 52 -10.39 -2.44 12.62
N MET A 53 -10.43 -2.63 13.94
CA MET A 53 -9.25 -3.02 14.73
C MET A 53 -8.75 -4.42 14.36
N SER A 54 -9.64 -5.38 14.11
CA SER A 54 -9.30 -6.72 13.61
C SER A 54 -8.53 -6.62 12.29
N GLU A 55 -9.11 -5.90 11.33
CA GLU A 55 -8.49 -5.68 10.01
C GLU A 55 -7.14 -4.96 10.08
N PHE A 56 -7.04 -3.94 10.95
CA PHE A 56 -5.79 -3.22 11.19
C PHE A 56 -4.72 -4.13 11.83
N GLY A 57 -5.13 -5.05 12.70
CA GLY A 57 -4.28 -6.10 13.25
C GLY A 57 -3.73 -7.01 12.15
N GLY A 58 -4.56 -7.40 11.18
CA GLY A 58 -4.13 -8.14 9.99
C GLY A 58 -3.09 -7.38 9.17
N CYS A 59 -3.38 -6.12 8.82
CA CYS A 59 -2.43 -5.26 8.10
C CYS A 59 -1.09 -5.13 8.83
N SER A 60 -1.13 -5.00 10.16
CA SER A 60 0.07 -4.87 10.99
C SER A 60 0.92 -6.15 11.00
N LYS A 61 0.28 -7.33 10.97
CA LYS A 61 0.97 -8.62 10.85
C LYS A 61 1.59 -8.79 9.47
N MET A 62 0.85 -8.55 8.40
CA MET A 62 1.41 -8.61 7.04
C MET A 62 2.53 -7.57 6.85
N GLY A 63 2.38 -6.37 7.41
CA GLY A 63 3.43 -5.34 7.40
C GLY A 63 4.69 -5.75 8.18
N LYS A 64 4.56 -6.64 9.18
CA LYS A 64 5.72 -7.28 9.81
C LYS A 64 6.43 -8.21 8.82
N GLU A 65 5.71 -9.03 8.07
CA GLU A 65 6.30 -9.92 7.06
C GLU A 65 6.97 -9.14 5.91
N VAL A 66 6.34 -8.07 5.42
CA VAL A 66 6.98 -7.16 4.44
C VAL A 66 8.31 -6.61 4.98
N ARG A 67 8.35 -6.16 6.25
CA ARG A 67 9.59 -5.68 6.88
C ARG A 67 10.63 -6.77 7.12
N HIS A 68 10.20 -8.02 7.32
CA HIS A 68 11.13 -9.15 7.42
C HIS A 68 11.84 -9.39 6.09
N MET A 69 11.11 -9.34 4.97
CA MET A 69 11.71 -9.40 3.64
C MET A 69 12.65 -8.20 3.39
N LEU A 70 12.29 -7.00 3.85
CA LEU A 70 13.14 -5.80 3.72
C LEU A 70 14.30 -5.74 4.74
N HIS A 71 14.59 -6.82 5.47
CA HIS A 71 15.62 -6.80 6.52
C HIS A 71 17.02 -6.35 6.02
N PRO A 72 17.52 -6.80 4.85
CA PRO A 72 18.80 -6.31 4.31
C PRO A 72 18.79 -4.79 4.05
N MET A 73 17.63 -4.25 3.67
CA MET A 73 17.43 -2.83 3.38
C MET A 73 17.16 -1.98 4.64
N LYS A 74 17.07 -2.59 5.82
CA LYS A 74 16.73 -1.89 7.08
C LYS A 74 17.73 -0.78 7.41
N ALA A 75 19.00 -0.96 7.06
CA ALA A 75 20.02 0.05 7.27
C ALA A 75 19.83 1.29 6.37
N LEU A 76 19.10 1.16 5.26
CA LEU A 76 18.83 2.25 4.31
C LEU A 76 17.53 2.99 4.63
N ALA A 77 16.56 2.29 5.21
CA ALA A 77 15.22 2.83 5.47
C ALA A 77 15.17 3.92 6.55
N ASP A 78 14.17 4.80 6.44
CA ASP A 78 13.85 5.75 7.50
C ASP A 78 13.42 5.02 8.79
N TYR A 79 13.45 5.71 9.93
CA TYR A 79 13.01 5.10 11.20
C TYR A 79 11.54 4.66 11.18
N ASN A 80 10.65 5.42 10.51
CA ASN A 80 9.20 5.24 10.60
C ASN A 80 8.52 4.95 9.24
N PHE A 81 9.10 4.06 8.43
CA PHE A 81 8.44 3.62 7.17
C PHE A 81 7.29 2.62 7.40
N SER A 82 7.23 2.03 8.60
CA SER A 82 6.23 1.07 9.06
C SER A 82 4.78 1.53 8.88
N GLY A 83 4.48 2.78 9.26
CA GLY A 83 3.13 3.33 9.14
C GLY A 83 2.69 3.48 7.68
N PHE A 84 3.63 3.81 6.79
CA PHE A 84 3.36 3.95 5.37
C PHE A 84 3.13 2.59 4.69
N ILE A 85 3.88 1.55 5.07
CA ILE A 85 3.59 0.16 4.62
C ILE A 85 2.17 -0.23 5.05
N ASN A 86 1.82 -0.03 6.31
CA ASN A 86 0.48 -0.35 6.81
C ASN A 86 -0.62 0.44 6.08
N LYS A 87 -0.35 1.68 5.67
CA LYS A 87 -1.27 2.48 4.84
C LYS A 87 -1.49 1.82 3.48
N SER A 88 -0.44 1.40 2.80
CA SER A 88 -0.55 0.71 1.50
C SER A 88 -1.26 -0.65 1.64
N LEU A 89 -0.94 -1.44 2.66
CA LEU A 89 -1.63 -2.69 2.95
C LEU A 89 -3.12 -2.50 3.26
N LYS A 90 -3.49 -1.38 3.90
CA LYS A 90 -4.91 -1.05 4.11
C LYS A 90 -5.62 -0.72 2.79
N LEU A 91 -4.93 -0.16 1.81
CA LEU A 91 -5.49 0.05 0.46
C LEU A 91 -5.69 -1.27 -0.27
N ILE A 92 -4.75 -2.21 -0.13
CA ILE A 92 -4.87 -3.58 -0.67
C ILE A 92 -6.05 -4.31 -0.03
N GLN A 93 -6.16 -4.29 1.30
CA GLN A 93 -7.28 -4.92 2.01
C GLN A 93 -8.65 -4.36 1.60
N LYS A 94 -8.73 -3.08 1.22
CA LYS A 94 -9.98 -2.47 0.76
C LYS A 94 -10.43 -2.97 -0.62
N GLN A 95 -9.57 -3.64 -1.38
CA GLN A 95 -9.94 -4.23 -2.66
C GLN A 95 -10.74 -5.52 -2.51
N ASP A 96 -10.68 -6.16 -1.33
CA ASP A 96 -11.58 -7.28 -1.02
C ASP A 96 -13.01 -6.76 -0.82
N ALA A 97 -13.83 -6.98 -1.86
CA ALA A 97 -15.25 -6.65 -1.89
C ALA A 97 -16.17 -7.84 -1.52
N THR A 98 -15.62 -9.04 -1.35
CA THR A 98 -16.40 -10.27 -1.12
C THR A 98 -16.54 -10.57 0.36
N SER A 99 -15.49 -10.33 1.15
CA SER A 99 -15.50 -10.60 2.58
C SER A 99 -16.22 -9.51 3.38
N ALA A 100 -16.91 -9.93 4.45
CA ALA A 100 -17.54 -9.01 5.39
C ALA A 100 -16.52 -8.10 6.13
N LEU A 101 -17.00 -6.93 6.58
CA LEU A 101 -16.19 -6.00 7.38
C LEU A 101 -15.62 -6.70 8.63
N GLY A 102 -14.33 -6.51 8.88
CA GLY A 102 -13.62 -7.18 9.97
C GLY A 102 -12.87 -8.45 9.56
N ARG A 103 -13.17 -8.98 8.36
CA ARG A 103 -12.66 -10.26 7.84
C ARG A 103 -12.06 -10.18 6.45
N ARG A 104 -11.96 -8.98 5.87
CA ARG A 104 -11.37 -8.76 4.54
C ARG A 104 -9.92 -9.20 4.44
N ALA A 105 -9.65 -10.08 3.49
CA ALA A 105 -8.33 -10.59 3.18
C ALA A 105 -7.39 -9.48 2.69
N ILE A 106 -6.10 -9.75 2.77
CA ILE A 106 -5.05 -8.84 2.34
C ILE A 106 -4.22 -9.59 1.30
N GLU A 107 -4.61 -9.43 0.05
CA GLU A 107 -4.09 -10.19 -1.09
C GLU A 107 -3.20 -9.28 -1.93
N LEU A 108 -1.89 -9.27 -1.61
CA LEU A 108 -0.90 -8.53 -2.40
C LEU A 108 -0.70 -9.19 -3.77
N SER A 109 -0.84 -10.51 -3.86
CA SER A 109 -0.75 -11.25 -5.13
C SER A 109 -1.75 -10.75 -6.18
N LYS A 110 -2.96 -10.35 -5.77
CA LYS A 110 -3.98 -9.82 -6.68
C LYS A 110 -3.79 -8.34 -7.00
N HIS A 111 -3.08 -7.60 -6.15
CA HIS A 111 -2.93 -6.15 -6.26
C HIS A 111 -1.47 -5.68 -6.10
N PRO A 112 -0.50 -6.22 -6.86
CA PRO A 112 0.93 -5.93 -6.68
C PRO A 112 1.24 -4.44 -6.88
N LYS A 113 0.56 -3.80 -7.84
CA LYS A 113 0.75 -2.38 -8.20
C LYS A 113 0.51 -1.39 -7.06
N LEU A 114 -0.20 -1.78 -6.00
CA LEU A 114 -0.48 -0.89 -4.87
C LEU A 114 0.71 -0.70 -3.91
N LEU A 115 1.72 -1.56 -3.99
CA LEU A 115 2.93 -1.48 -3.17
C LEU A 115 4.21 -1.33 -4.02
N GLU A 116 4.12 -1.54 -5.33
CA GLU A 116 5.18 -1.18 -6.27
C GLU A 116 5.52 0.31 -6.20
N GLY A 117 6.81 0.62 -6.39
CA GLY A 117 7.32 1.99 -6.36
C GLY A 117 7.42 2.61 -4.96
N PHE A 118 7.04 1.89 -3.91
CA PHE A 118 7.10 2.40 -2.55
C PHE A 118 8.53 2.77 -2.14
N GLN A 119 8.69 4.00 -1.66
CA GLN A 119 9.96 4.55 -1.17
C GLN A 119 10.11 4.27 0.32
N LEU A 120 11.26 3.71 0.72
CA LEU A 120 11.57 3.43 2.13
C LEU A 120 11.99 4.71 2.89
N ASN A 121 12.27 5.78 2.15
CA ASN A 121 12.75 7.05 2.65
C ASN A 121 11.81 8.19 2.22
N LYS A 122 11.52 9.12 3.13
CA LYS A 122 10.58 10.22 2.90
C LYS A 122 11.22 11.42 2.22
N TYR A 123 12.44 11.80 2.63
CA TYR A 123 13.10 13.03 2.18
C TYR A 123 14.17 12.76 1.12
N THR A 124 15.06 11.81 1.39
CA THR A 124 16.10 11.35 0.45
C THR A 124 15.65 10.06 -0.21
N THR A 125 14.76 10.17 -1.21
CA THR A 125 14.22 9.02 -1.94
C THR A 125 15.25 8.39 -2.88
N PHE A 126 15.05 7.13 -3.25
CA PHE A 126 15.92 6.46 -4.23
C PHE A 126 15.87 7.18 -5.58
N ASP A 127 14.67 7.56 -6.04
CA ASP A 127 14.47 8.23 -7.34
C ASP A 127 15.09 9.63 -7.38
N ALA A 128 15.29 10.28 -6.21
CA ALA A 128 16.01 11.54 -6.15
C ALA A 128 17.53 11.35 -6.35
N MET A 129 18.08 10.23 -5.87
CA MET A 129 19.50 9.88 -6.01
C MET A 129 19.82 9.26 -7.37
N VAL A 130 18.96 8.39 -7.90
CA VAL A 130 19.14 7.72 -9.19
C VAL A 130 18.01 8.11 -10.11
N ARG A 131 18.33 8.93 -11.10
CA ARG A 131 17.39 9.41 -12.12
C ARG A 131 17.43 8.58 -13.40
N SER A 132 18.05 7.41 -13.34
CA SER A 132 18.06 6.42 -14.42
C SER A 132 16.87 5.48 -14.32
N THR A 133 16.26 5.14 -15.45
CA THR A 133 15.34 4.01 -15.52
C THR A 133 16.11 2.71 -15.33
N LEU A 134 15.67 1.90 -14.38
CA LEU A 134 16.23 0.56 -14.13
C LEU A 134 15.37 -0.48 -14.86
N THR A 135 16.02 -1.36 -15.61
CA THR A 135 15.34 -2.51 -16.21
C THR A 135 15.44 -3.67 -15.22
N TRP A 136 14.31 -4.28 -14.88
CA TRP A 136 14.25 -5.39 -13.94
C TRP A 136 13.28 -6.46 -14.42
N SER A 137 13.48 -7.68 -13.96
CA SER A 137 12.55 -8.79 -14.16
C SER A 137 12.60 -9.75 -12.98
N ILE A 138 11.48 -10.40 -12.71
CA ILE A 138 11.36 -11.48 -11.72
C ILE A 138 10.91 -12.72 -12.48
N ASP A 139 11.69 -13.78 -12.42
CA ASP A 139 11.30 -15.11 -12.84
C ASP A 139 10.64 -15.80 -11.65
N VAL A 140 9.31 -15.88 -11.69
CA VAL A 140 8.50 -16.46 -10.63
C VAL A 140 8.67 -17.97 -10.55
N GLU A 141 9.03 -18.65 -11.64
CA GLU A 141 9.15 -20.12 -11.67
C GLU A 141 10.44 -20.55 -10.97
N ASN A 142 11.54 -19.85 -11.24
CA ASN A 142 12.85 -20.16 -10.64
C ASN A 142 13.15 -19.34 -9.38
N GLY A 143 12.30 -18.37 -9.01
CA GLY A 143 12.54 -17.49 -7.87
C GLY A 143 13.75 -16.58 -8.05
N THR A 144 14.09 -16.24 -9.29
CA THR A 144 15.23 -15.40 -9.60
C THR A 144 14.80 -13.99 -9.97
N ALA A 145 15.61 -13.01 -9.65
CA ALA A 145 15.37 -11.62 -9.99
C ALA A 145 16.63 -10.96 -10.52
N ASN A 146 16.44 -10.14 -11.53
CA ASN A 146 17.51 -9.51 -12.30
C ASN A 146 17.25 -8.00 -12.31
N VAL A 147 18.29 -7.20 -12.06
CA VAL A 147 18.23 -5.74 -12.19
C VAL A 147 19.42 -5.27 -12.99
N ALA A 148 19.15 -4.73 -14.18
CA ALA A 148 20.14 -4.06 -15.02
C ALA A 148 20.16 -2.57 -14.67
N ILE A 149 21.31 -2.12 -14.16
CA ILE A 149 21.55 -0.75 -13.75
C ILE A 149 22.46 -0.11 -14.81
N PRO A 150 22.02 0.95 -15.50
CA PRO A 150 22.87 1.72 -16.40
C PRO A 150 24.08 2.31 -15.67
N ALA A 151 25.09 2.76 -16.42
CA ALA A 151 26.20 3.49 -15.83
C ALA A 151 25.68 4.70 -15.04
N LEU A 152 26.09 4.79 -13.78
CA LEU A 152 25.74 5.91 -12.91
C LEU A 152 26.84 6.94 -13.03
N ILE A 153 26.49 8.11 -13.54
CA ILE A 153 27.39 9.24 -13.75
C ILE A 153 26.94 10.36 -12.83
N ARG A 154 27.86 10.80 -11.97
CA ARG A 154 27.60 11.86 -10.99
C ARG A 154 27.13 13.13 -11.70
N ASP A 155 26.17 13.81 -11.09
CA ASP A 155 25.58 15.08 -11.55
C ASP A 155 24.79 15.00 -12.87
N ILE A 156 24.73 13.82 -13.51
CA ILE A 156 23.89 13.56 -14.70
C ILE A 156 22.65 12.76 -14.30
N ASN A 157 22.86 11.50 -13.89
CA ASN A 157 21.79 10.58 -13.51
C ASN A 157 21.96 10.01 -12.10
N PHE A 158 23.06 10.39 -11.42
CA PHE A 158 23.37 9.98 -10.06
C PHE A 158 23.72 11.19 -9.18
N PHE A 159 22.96 11.38 -8.11
CA PHE A 159 23.07 12.49 -7.18
C PHE A 159 23.28 11.93 -5.76
N PRO A 160 24.51 11.46 -5.45
CA PRO A 160 24.81 10.86 -4.17
C PRO A 160 24.74 11.86 -3.02
N ASN A 161 24.60 11.35 -1.80
CA ASN A 161 24.84 12.14 -0.61
C ASN A 161 26.33 12.49 -0.50
N ASN A 162 26.66 13.78 -0.67
CA ASN A 162 28.04 14.28 -0.67
C ASN A 162 28.81 14.09 0.65
N LYS A 163 28.15 13.56 1.69
CA LYS A 163 28.78 13.22 2.98
C LYS A 163 29.61 11.93 2.94
N HIS A 164 29.46 11.09 1.92
CA HIS A 164 30.10 9.79 1.85
C HIS A 164 30.83 9.56 0.53
N ALA A 165 32.07 9.09 0.62
CA ALA A 165 32.96 8.93 -0.53
C ALA A 165 32.70 7.63 -1.32
N LYS A 166 32.06 6.63 -0.71
CA LYS A 166 31.82 5.31 -1.30
C LYS A 166 30.34 4.97 -1.32
N PHE A 167 29.91 4.27 -2.37
CA PHE A 167 28.55 3.73 -2.45
C PHE A 167 28.56 2.33 -3.06
N SER A 168 27.53 1.54 -2.74
CA SER A 168 27.26 0.21 -3.33
C SER A 168 25.77 0.11 -3.61
N ILE A 169 25.40 -0.65 -4.63
CA ILE A 169 24.00 -0.88 -5.01
C ILE A 169 23.63 -2.27 -4.52
N MET A 170 22.53 -2.36 -3.78
CA MET A 170 22.01 -3.61 -3.26
C MET A 170 20.64 -3.89 -3.89
N ILE A 171 20.38 -5.14 -4.23
CA ILE A 171 19.04 -5.63 -4.55
C ILE A 171 18.64 -6.70 -3.55
N THR A 172 17.34 -6.83 -3.29
CA THR A 172 16.80 -7.89 -2.44
C THR A 172 15.49 -8.39 -3.04
N VAL A 173 15.38 -9.71 -3.15
CA VAL A 173 14.15 -10.41 -3.50
C VAL A 173 13.68 -11.22 -2.30
N GLY A 174 12.37 -11.26 -2.05
CA GLY A 174 11.81 -12.11 -1.01
C GLY A 174 10.33 -12.35 -1.16
N VAL A 175 9.86 -13.29 -0.35
CA VAL A 175 8.48 -13.78 -0.36
C VAL A 175 7.63 -12.96 0.60
N VAL A 176 6.50 -12.45 0.13
CA VAL A 176 5.46 -11.84 0.98
C VAL A 176 4.17 -12.66 0.83
N PRO A 177 3.70 -13.33 1.89
CA PRO A 177 2.48 -14.14 1.83
C PRO A 177 1.23 -13.26 1.88
N ASP A 178 0.16 -13.75 1.26
CA ASP A 178 -1.17 -13.15 1.43
C ASP A 178 -1.78 -13.52 2.79
N PHE A 179 -2.57 -12.62 3.38
CA PHE A 179 -3.21 -12.86 4.67
C PHE A 179 -4.72 -13.06 4.49
N ALA A 180 -5.24 -14.15 5.05
CA ALA A 180 -6.67 -14.42 5.10
C ALA A 180 -7.17 -14.43 6.56
N PHE A 181 -8.44 -14.11 6.75
CA PHE A 181 -9.07 -14.23 8.06
C PHE A 181 -9.47 -15.67 8.33
N ASN A 182 -8.95 -16.25 9.42
CA ASN A 182 -9.32 -17.58 9.89
C ASN A 182 -10.46 -17.48 10.91
N PRO A 183 -11.67 -18.00 10.62
CA PRO A 183 -12.82 -17.90 11.52
C PRO A 183 -12.67 -18.76 12.77
N TYR A 184 -11.88 -19.83 12.73
CA TYR A 184 -11.66 -20.72 13.87
C TYR A 184 -10.73 -20.09 14.91
N THR A 185 -9.67 -19.42 14.46
CA THR A 185 -8.71 -18.75 15.36
C THR A 185 -9.04 -17.28 15.61
N ASN A 186 -10.01 -16.72 14.87
CA ASN A 186 -10.42 -15.32 14.88
C ASN A 186 -9.22 -14.36 14.63
N LYS A 187 -8.34 -14.75 13.72
CA LYS A 187 -7.08 -14.05 13.42
C LYS A 187 -6.82 -14.02 11.92
N PHE A 188 -6.16 -12.96 11.48
CA PHE A 188 -5.49 -12.92 10.19
C PHE A 188 -4.19 -13.72 10.25
N GLU A 189 -4.04 -14.65 9.32
CA GLU A 189 -2.95 -15.62 9.24
C GLU A 189 -2.47 -15.74 7.79
N PRO A 190 -1.15 -15.94 7.58
CA PRO A 190 -0.61 -16.31 6.27
C PRO A 190 -0.99 -17.76 5.94
N PRO A 191 -0.65 -18.27 4.74
CA PRO A 191 -0.80 -19.67 4.42
C PRO A 191 -0.04 -20.58 5.40
N SER A 192 -0.54 -21.80 5.63
CA SER A 192 0.02 -22.74 6.60
C SER A 192 1.46 -23.16 6.30
N TRP A 193 1.86 -23.19 5.02
CA TRP A 193 3.23 -23.49 4.61
C TRP A 193 4.20 -22.33 4.91
N TYR A 194 3.71 -21.10 5.08
CA TYR A 194 4.59 -19.95 5.23
C TYR A 194 5.27 -19.99 6.60
N THR A 195 6.59 -20.03 6.56
CA THR A 195 7.44 -19.90 7.74
C THR A 195 8.42 -18.75 7.51
N GLN A 196 9.01 -18.24 8.58
CA GLN A 196 10.05 -17.20 8.47
C GLN A 196 11.31 -17.67 7.74
N ARG A 197 11.42 -18.96 7.36
CA ARG A 197 12.53 -19.53 6.61
C ARG A 197 12.55 -19.13 5.14
N TYR A 198 11.41 -18.77 4.54
CA TYR A 198 11.38 -18.32 3.14
C TYR A 198 12.18 -17.03 2.92
N GLY A 199 12.27 -16.20 3.96
CA GLY A 199 13.25 -15.11 4.06
C GLY A 199 13.35 -14.20 2.83
N CYS A 200 14.54 -13.68 2.62
CA CYS A 200 14.91 -12.88 1.46
C CYS A 200 16.36 -13.19 1.09
N SER A 201 16.66 -13.12 -0.21
CA SER A 201 18.01 -13.14 -0.73
C SER A 201 18.41 -11.75 -1.19
N HIS A 202 19.69 -11.41 -1.09
CA HIS A 202 20.20 -10.13 -1.54
C HIS A 202 21.52 -10.28 -2.28
N ALA A 203 21.79 -9.35 -3.19
CA ALA A 203 23.05 -9.22 -3.90
C ALA A 203 23.48 -7.76 -3.88
N SER A 204 24.79 -7.52 -3.79
CA SER A 204 25.35 -6.16 -3.79
C SER A 204 26.43 -6.03 -4.86
N SER A 205 26.55 -4.85 -5.44
CA SER A 205 27.67 -4.49 -6.28
C SER A 205 28.95 -4.30 -5.46
N ALA A 206 30.08 -4.19 -6.15
CA ALA A 206 31.29 -3.64 -5.56
C ALA A 206 31.06 -2.22 -5.00
N TRP A 207 31.96 -1.79 -4.11
CA TRP A 207 31.98 -0.41 -3.61
C TRP A 207 32.64 0.52 -4.63
N TYR A 208 31.87 1.48 -5.14
CA TYR A 208 32.33 2.49 -6.09
C TYR A 208 32.62 3.82 -5.38
N ALA A 209 33.50 4.63 -5.99
CA ALA A 209 33.71 6.01 -5.54
C ALA A 209 32.53 6.88 -5.98
N ALA A 210 31.85 7.54 -5.04
CA ALA A 210 30.69 8.39 -5.31
C ALA A 210 31.01 9.51 -6.32
N VAL A 211 32.25 10.01 -6.32
CA VAL A 211 32.73 11.04 -7.26
C VAL A 211 32.84 10.52 -8.70
N LYS A 212 33.21 9.24 -8.88
CA LYS A 212 33.41 8.63 -10.21
C LYS A 212 32.13 7.99 -10.75
N GLY A 213 31.18 7.65 -9.89
CA GLY A 213 30.01 6.88 -10.26
C GLY A 213 30.31 5.38 -10.46
N SER A 214 29.49 4.68 -11.24
CA SER A 214 29.65 3.25 -11.52
C SER A 214 29.50 2.93 -13.01
N PRO A 215 30.17 1.88 -13.53
CA PRO A 215 29.85 1.34 -14.84
C PRO A 215 28.45 0.70 -14.85
N ALA A 216 27.93 0.41 -16.04
CA ALA A 216 26.72 -0.39 -16.19
C ALA A 216 26.94 -1.76 -15.53
N THR A 217 25.98 -2.19 -14.72
CA THR A 217 26.10 -3.40 -13.89
C THR A 217 24.76 -4.11 -13.85
N THR A 218 24.79 -5.45 -13.92
CA THR A 218 23.62 -6.29 -13.70
C THR A 218 23.77 -7.05 -12.40
N LEU A 219 22.77 -6.98 -11.53
CA LEU A 219 22.71 -7.74 -10.30
C LEU A 219 21.65 -8.82 -10.43
N ASN A 220 22.01 -10.04 -10.05
CA ASN A 220 21.12 -11.20 -10.05
C ASN A 220 21.03 -11.76 -8.64
N VAL A 221 19.85 -12.23 -8.26
CA VAL A 221 19.60 -12.82 -6.96
C VAL A 221 18.57 -13.94 -7.09
N ALA A 222 18.77 -15.04 -6.37
CA ALA A 222 17.87 -16.18 -6.38
C ALA A 222 17.39 -16.48 -4.96
N LEU A 223 16.12 -16.86 -4.82
CA LEU A 223 15.60 -17.36 -3.56
C LEU A 223 16.16 -18.74 -3.24
N PRO A 224 16.39 -19.05 -1.94
CA PRO A 224 16.93 -20.33 -1.55
C PRO A 224 15.91 -21.46 -1.68
N GLN A 225 14.61 -21.14 -1.57
CA GLN A 225 13.52 -22.08 -1.59
C GLN A 225 12.27 -21.40 -2.15
N MET A 226 11.57 -22.11 -3.05
CA MET A 226 10.31 -21.66 -3.62
C MET A 226 9.11 -22.06 -2.76
N PRO A 227 8.11 -21.18 -2.60
CA PRO A 227 6.84 -21.53 -1.96
C PRO A 227 6.06 -22.61 -2.74
N PRO A 228 5.28 -23.45 -2.03
CA PRO A 228 4.55 -24.56 -2.65
C PRO A 228 3.18 -24.18 -3.25
N ASP A 229 2.61 -23.02 -2.92
CA ASP A 229 1.30 -22.57 -3.44
C ASP A 229 1.41 -21.20 -4.12
N ALA A 230 0.31 -20.66 -4.68
CA ALA A 230 0.29 -19.35 -5.33
C ALA A 230 0.00 -18.15 -4.40
N ARG A 231 -0.24 -18.36 -3.09
CA ARG A 231 -0.72 -17.31 -2.16
C ARG A 231 0.42 -16.49 -1.58
N TYR A 232 1.26 -15.99 -2.46
CA TYR A 232 2.39 -15.14 -2.13
C TYR A 232 2.69 -14.17 -3.27
N SER A 233 3.58 -13.24 -3.02
CA SER A 233 4.17 -12.38 -4.03
C SER A 233 5.68 -12.35 -3.86
N LEU A 234 6.40 -12.34 -4.98
CA LEU A 234 7.83 -12.04 -5.01
C LEU A 234 7.99 -10.53 -5.09
N MET A 235 8.70 -9.97 -4.13
CA MET A 235 8.94 -8.53 -4.07
C MET A 235 10.42 -8.25 -4.28
N LEU A 236 10.71 -7.46 -5.30
CA LEU A 236 12.05 -7.01 -5.66
C LEU A 236 12.26 -5.56 -5.20
N THR A 237 13.36 -5.34 -4.50
CA THR A 237 13.75 -4.04 -3.97
C THR A 237 15.17 -3.69 -4.38
N VAL A 238 15.42 -2.39 -4.52
CA VAL A 238 16.75 -1.84 -4.80
C VAL A 238 17.07 -0.78 -3.76
N GLY A 239 18.35 -0.67 -3.42
CA GLY A 239 18.85 0.37 -2.54
C GLY A 239 20.27 0.81 -2.89
N ILE A 240 20.59 2.04 -2.51
CA ILE A 240 21.95 2.56 -2.52
C ILE A 240 22.44 2.62 -1.08
N CYS A 241 23.51 1.88 -0.81
CA CYS A 241 24.28 1.90 0.41
C CYS A 241 25.40 2.94 0.29
N PHE A 242 25.65 3.70 1.35
CA PHE A 242 26.86 4.52 1.47
C PHE A 242 27.82 3.93 2.49
N GLY A 243 29.10 4.14 2.27
CA GLY A 243 30.16 3.58 3.09
C GLY A 243 31.19 4.63 3.50
N ALA A 244 31.74 4.46 4.68
CA ALA A 244 32.95 5.14 5.14
C ALA A 244 34.15 4.24 4.88
N ALA A 245 35.24 4.81 4.38
CA ALA A 245 36.49 4.09 4.24
C ALA A 245 37.16 3.99 5.62
N LEU A 246 37.58 2.78 5.99
CA LEU A 246 38.40 2.50 7.16
C LEU A 246 39.88 2.57 6.78
N ASP A 247 40.76 2.65 7.79
CA ASP A 247 42.20 2.83 7.61
C ASP A 247 42.89 1.63 6.92
N ASP A 248 42.28 0.44 7.01
CA ASP A 248 42.70 -0.79 6.36
C ASP A 248 42.25 -0.92 4.89
N GLY A 249 41.52 0.07 4.39
CA GLY A 249 40.94 0.07 3.04
C GLY A 249 39.60 -0.65 2.93
N GLU A 250 39.08 -1.24 4.02
CA GLU A 250 37.73 -1.78 4.06
C GLU A 250 36.69 -0.66 4.06
N VAL A 251 35.47 -0.98 3.62
CA VAL A 251 34.36 -0.03 3.58
C VAL A 251 33.28 -0.49 4.53
N GLN A 252 33.05 0.30 5.58
CA GLN A 252 31.95 0.06 6.51
C GLN A 252 30.70 0.82 6.06
N GLN A 253 29.58 0.09 5.90
CA GLN A 253 28.31 0.69 5.55
C GLN A 253 27.81 1.64 6.66
N VAL A 254 27.47 2.87 6.27
CA VAL A 254 26.89 3.88 7.17
C VAL A 254 25.39 3.69 7.25
N LYS A 255 24.89 3.49 8.47
CA LYS A 255 23.45 3.34 8.73
C LYS A 255 22.71 4.65 8.44
N ARG A 256 21.54 4.54 7.80
CA ARG A 256 20.59 5.63 7.48
C ARG A 256 21.16 6.73 6.59
N ALA A 257 22.23 6.45 5.85
CA ALA A 257 22.79 7.38 4.88
C ALA A 257 22.25 7.17 3.47
N GLY A 258 21.73 5.97 3.19
CA GLY A 258 21.28 5.54 1.87
C GLY A 258 19.79 5.74 1.61
N ALA A 259 19.33 5.16 0.51
CA ALA A 259 17.93 5.17 0.12
C ALA A 259 17.53 3.85 -0.54
N ALA A 260 16.26 3.46 -0.43
CA ALA A 260 15.74 2.24 -1.02
C ALA A 260 14.30 2.37 -1.53
N LYS A 261 13.95 1.53 -2.50
CA LYS A 261 12.65 1.50 -3.19
C LYS A 261 12.24 0.07 -3.53
N ILE A 262 10.94 -0.21 -3.46
CA ILE A 262 10.33 -1.42 -4.03
C ILE A 262 10.20 -1.22 -5.54
N LEU A 263 10.93 -2.01 -6.35
CA LEU A 263 10.92 -1.90 -7.81
C LEU A 263 9.69 -2.53 -8.43
N GLY A 264 9.41 -3.76 -8.03
CA GLY A 264 8.46 -4.63 -8.71
C GLY A 264 7.95 -5.71 -7.78
N ILE A 265 6.71 -6.14 -8.03
CA ILE A 265 6.08 -7.22 -7.30
C ILE A 265 5.40 -8.11 -8.32
N GLU A 266 5.76 -9.39 -8.34
CA GLU A 266 5.10 -10.39 -9.18
C GLU A 266 4.34 -11.39 -8.32
N PRO A 267 3.09 -11.74 -8.70
CA PRO A 267 2.32 -12.75 -7.98
C PRO A 267 2.99 -14.12 -8.09
N GLY A 268 2.92 -14.89 -7.02
CA GLY A 268 3.32 -16.29 -7.02
C GLY A 268 2.47 -17.10 -8.01
N ARG A 269 3.11 -18.07 -8.67
CA ARG A 269 2.41 -19.11 -9.42
C ARG A 269 2.33 -20.35 -8.55
N ALA A 270 1.25 -21.13 -8.70
CA ALA A 270 1.20 -22.45 -8.10
C ALA A 270 2.34 -23.26 -8.72
N GLY A 271 3.20 -23.83 -7.89
CA GLY A 271 4.15 -24.82 -8.38
C GLY A 271 3.35 -25.92 -9.07
N VAL A 272 3.72 -26.30 -10.29
CA VAL A 272 3.24 -27.55 -10.86
C VAL A 272 3.77 -28.62 -9.92
N SER A 273 2.91 -29.18 -9.07
CA SER A 273 3.25 -30.41 -8.37
C SER A 273 3.58 -31.42 -9.45
N ASN A 274 4.83 -31.88 -9.51
CA ASN A 274 5.18 -33.08 -10.26
C ASN A 274 4.50 -34.27 -9.55
N GLU A 275 3.19 -34.40 -9.73
CA GLU A 275 2.50 -35.68 -9.59
C GLU A 275 2.73 -36.42 -10.92
N GLY A 276 3.83 -37.17 -10.99
CA GLY A 276 4.23 -37.77 -12.25
C GLY A 276 5.54 -38.54 -12.19
N ILE A 277 5.74 -39.39 -11.19
CA ILE A 277 6.51 -40.63 -11.36
C ILE A 277 5.70 -41.74 -10.68
N ALA A 278 4.96 -42.48 -11.50
CA ALA A 278 4.35 -43.75 -11.15
C ALA A 278 5.41 -44.87 -11.22
N GLY A 279 5.28 -45.84 -10.32
CA GLY A 279 6.03 -47.10 -10.26
C GLY A 279 6.37 -47.42 -8.81
N GLU A 280 6.02 -48.56 -8.21
CA GLU A 280 5.43 -49.82 -8.67
C GLU A 280 4.74 -50.47 -7.45
N ASP A 281 3.61 -51.12 -7.71
CA ASP A 281 3.13 -52.39 -7.16
C ASP A 281 3.46 -52.75 -5.71
N ASN A 282 2.41 -52.78 -4.87
CA ASN A 282 2.14 -53.88 -3.93
C ASN A 282 0.76 -53.71 -3.27
N GLU A 283 -0.20 -54.51 -3.72
CA GLU A 283 -1.25 -55.11 -2.90
C GLU A 283 -1.10 -56.65 -3.05
N PRO A 284 -1.63 -57.51 -2.16
CA PRO A 284 -2.65 -57.22 -1.15
C PRO A 284 -2.36 -57.83 0.24
N ASP A 285 -3.15 -57.47 1.26
CA ASP A 285 -3.68 -58.51 2.13
C ASP A 285 -4.98 -58.09 2.85
N HIS A 286 -5.89 -59.06 2.82
CA HIS A 286 -7.25 -59.13 3.31
C HIS A 286 -7.35 -58.82 4.82
N MET A 287 -8.39 -58.10 5.27
CA MET A 287 -9.41 -58.66 6.18
C MET A 287 -10.52 -57.66 6.54
N ASP A 288 -11.71 -58.25 6.65
CA ASP A 288 -13.05 -57.67 6.61
C ASP A 288 -13.48 -56.80 7.80
N ALA A 289 -14.42 -55.91 7.47
CA ALA A 289 -15.65 -55.52 8.18
C ALA A 289 -15.61 -55.20 9.68
N VAL A 290 -16.24 -54.07 10.06
CA VAL A 290 -17.32 -54.00 11.08
C VAL A 290 -17.82 -52.55 11.32
N MET A 291 -19.15 -52.40 11.43
CA MET A 291 -20.01 -51.23 11.78
C MET A 291 -20.16 -50.11 10.72
N LYS A 292 -21.24 -50.01 9.95
CA LYS A 292 -22.65 -49.65 10.26
C LYS A 292 -22.87 -48.34 11.04
N ASN A 293 -23.57 -47.43 10.33
CA ASN A 293 -24.62 -46.50 10.77
C ASN A 293 -24.23 -45.31 11.67
N ASN A 294 -24.27 -44.11 11.07
CA ASN A 294 -24.88 -42.95 11.71
C ASN A 294 -25.30 -41.92 10.66
N GLU A 295 -26.51 -42.08 10.13
CA GLU A 295 -27.24 -40.99 9.48
C GLU A 295 -27.70 -39.99 10.55
N VAL A 296 -27.18 -38.77 10.48
CA VAL A 296 -27.65 -37.66 11.31
C VAL A 296 -28.74 -36.92 10.53
N LYS A 297 -29.98 -37.04 11.02
CA LYS A 297 -31.17 -36.32 10.53
C LYS A 297 -31.07 -34.82 10.89
N PRO A 298 -31.37 -33.88 9.97
CA PRO A 298 -31.40 -32.46 10.28
C PRO A 298 -32.66 -32.08 11.09
N PRO A 299 -32.58 -31.16 12.07
CA PRO A 299 -33.77 -30.69 12.77
C PRO A 299 -34.62 -29.74 11.90
N ALA A 300 -35.91 -29.84 12.14
CA ALA A 300 -37.00 -29.25 11.38
C ALA A 300 -37.03 -27.71 11.39
N GLN A 301 -37.53 -27.18 10.28
CA GLN A 301 -37.95 -25.80 10.11
C GLN A 301 -39.17 -25.51 11.00
N VAL A 302 -39.16 -24.37 11.69
CA VAL A 302 -40.34 -23.79 12.34
C VAL A 302 -40.70 -22.53 11.56
N GLU A 303 -41.79 -22.59 10.82
CA GLU A 303 -42.44 -21.44 10.20
C GLU A 303 -43.26 -20.64 11.24
N GLY A 304 -43.27 -19.31 11.05
CA GLY A 304 -44.45 -18.47 11.24
C GLY A 304 -44.87 -18.11 12.66
N SER A 305 -44.57 -16.87 13.09
CA SER A 305 -45.52 -16.12 13.91
C SER A 305 -45.51 -14.65 13.52
N ASP A 306 -46.72 -14.17 13.19
CA ASP A 306 -47.10 -12.78 12.96
C ASP A 306 -46.79 -11.88 14.16
N ALA A 307 -46.24 -10.70 13.88
CA ALA A 307 -46.39 -9.53 14.74
C ALA A 307 -46.53 -8.28 13.86
N GLY A 308 -47.68 -7.62 13.98
CA GLY A 308 -48.06 -6.40 13.30
C GLY A 308 -47.22 -5.16 13.68
N PRO A 309 -47.59 -3.98 13.13
CA PRO A 309 -46.66 -2.87 12.91
C PRO A 309 -46.29 -2.09 14.18
N ASP A 310 -45.00 -1.81 14.35
CA ASP A 310 -44.46 -0.88 15.36
C ASP A 310 -44.71 0.58 14.93
N PRO A 311 -45.34 1.41 15.79
CA PRO A 311 -45.60 2.81 15.52
C PRO A 311 -44.38 3.68 15.86
N SER A 312 -43.51 3.95 14.89
CA SER A 312 -42.58 5.07 14.96
C SER A 312 -42.29 5.68 13.59
N GLY A 313 -42.99 6.77 13.29
CA GLY A 313 -42.83 7.55 12.06
C GLY A 313 -41.52 8.30 12.01
N LEU A 314 -40.51 7.70 11.38
CA LEU A 314 -39.29 8.39 10.91
C LEU A 314 -39.03 7.98 9.44
N PRO A 315 -38.91 8.94 8.50
CA PRO A 315 -38.63 8.61 7.10
C PRO A 315 -37.18 8.12 6.92
N PRO A 316 -36.90 7.28 5.90
CA PRO A 316 -35.56 6.75 5.64
C PRO A 316 -34.63 7.87 5.15
N VAL A 317 -33.50 8.06 5.84
CA VAL A 317 -32.42 8.94 5.37
C VAL A 317 -31.70 8.25 4.20
N ALA A 318 -32.11 8.58 2.99
CA ALA A 318 -31.40 8.28 1.76
C ALA A 318 -30.52 9.49 1.38
N THR A 319 -29.21 9.44 1.63
CA THR A 319 -28.28 10.41 1.02
C THR A 319 -27.77 9.85 -0.31
N ARG A 320 -28.65 9.85 -1.32
CA ARG A 320 -28.29 9.69 -2.73
C ARG A 320 -27.84 11.07 -3.22
N ARG A 321 -26.59 11.21 -3.67
CA ARG A 321 -26.12 12.43 -4.34
C ARG A 321 -26.98 12.65 -5.59
N GLN A 322 -27.82 13.69 -5.61
CA GLN A 322 -28.47 14.14 -6.84
C GLN A 322 -27.56 15.18 -7.51
N ILE A 323 -27.11 14.88 -8.72
CA ILE A 323 -26.45 15.82 -9.62
C ILE A 323 -27.55 16.35 -10.53
N GLU A 324 -27.96 17.61 -10.38
CA GLU A 324 -28.81 18.27 -11.37
C GLU A 324 -27.92 18.87 -12.46
N THR A 325 -28.10 18.39 -13.69
CA THR A 325 -27.41 18.88 -14.88
C THR A 325 -28.27 19.95 -15.54
N VAL A 326 -27.82 21.21 -15.56
CA VAL A 326 -28.45 22.28 -16.35
C VAL A 326 -27.60 22.54 -17.58
N HIS A 327 -28.19 22.41 -18.77
CA HIS A 327 -27.57 22.78 -20.05
C HIS A 327 -28.09 24.15 -20.47
N GLN A 328 -27.23 25.17 -20.51
CA GLN A 328 -27.52 26.43 -21.17
C GLN A 328 -26.49 26.66 -22.28
N THR A 329 -26.98 26.72 -23.52
CA THR A 329 -26.21 27.08 -24.71
C THR A 329 -26.56 28.51 -25.08
N SER A 330 -25.59 29.42 -25.07
CA SER A 330 -25.76 30.80 -25.56
C SER A 330 -24.94 30.98 -26.84
N GLN A 331 -25.61 31.27 -27.96
CA GLN A 331 -24.97 31.69 -29.22
C GLN A 331 -25.26 33.19 -29.45
N GLN A 332 -24.23 33.97 -29.80
CA GLN A 332 -24.40 35.31 -30.39
C GLN A 332 -24.02 35.31 -31.87
N PRO A 333 -24.64 36.14 -32.73
CA PRO A 333 -24.52 36.02 -34.18
C PRO A 333 -23.36 36.85 -34.78
N GLY A 334 -22.44 36.15 -35.46
CA GLY A 334 -21.88 36.48 -36.79
C GLY A 334 -20.84 37.59 -36.99
N SER A 335 -19.66 37.23 -37.50
CA SER A 335 -19.13 37.69 -38.81
C SER A 335 -17.85 36.92 -39.18
N GLY A 336 -17.59 36.79 -40.48
CA GLY A 336 -16.78 35.74 -41.09
C GLY A 336 -15.28 35.77 -40.78
N ASP A 337 -14.80 34.65 -40.25
CA ASP A 337 -13.68 33.86 -40.78
C ASP A 337 -13.73 32.50 -40.07
N ALA A 338 -13.44 31.42 -40.78
CA ALA A 338 -13.56 30.05 -40.28
C ALA A 338 -12.45 29.74 -39.25
N VAL A 339 -12.60 30.28 -38.04
CA VAL A 339 -11.88 29.87 -36.83
C VAL A 339 -12.90 29.16 -35.94
N GLN A 340 -12.72 27.84 -35.77
CA GLN A 340 -13.50 27.04 -34.83
C GLN A 340 -13.38 27.63 -33.42
N GLN A 341 -14.44 28.26 -32.92
CA GLN A 341 -14.46 28.77 -31.55
C GLN A 341 -14.67 27.63 -30.53
N PRO A 342 -14.01 27.67 -29.37
CA PRO A 342 -14.13 26.63 -28.35
C PRO A 342 -15.53 26.65 -27.69
N PHE A 343 -16.13 25.47 -27.55
CA PHE A 343 -17.36 25.29 -26.78
C PHE A 343 -17.06 25.41 -25.28
N MET A 344 -17.64 26.40 -24.61
CA MET A 344 -17.55 26.57 -23.16
C MET A 344 -18.70 25.83 -22.47
N TYR A 345 -18.38 24.81 -21.67
CA TYR A 345 -19.36 24.11 -20.83
C TYR A 345 -19.23 24.58 -19.38
N THR A 346 -20.25 25.25 -18.84
CA THR A 346 -20.25 25.66 -17.43
C THR A 346 -20.99 24.62 -16.59
N TYR A 347 -20.33 24.06 -15.57
CA TYR A 347 -20.92 23.10 -14.64
C TYR A 347 -21.14 23.76 -13.28
N VAL A 348 -22.40 23.98 -12.89
CA VAL A 348 -22.72 24.51 -11.56
C VAL A 348 -23.12 23.37 -10.63
N THR A 349 -22.28 23.08 -9.63
CA THR A 349 -22.63 22.16 -8.54
C THR A 349 -22.93 22.96 -7.27
N LYS A 350 -24.15 22.91 -6.75
CA LYS A 350 -24.47 23.48 -5.43
C LYS A 350 -24.14 22.48 -4.32
N ASP A 351 -23.10 22.75 -3.55
CA ASP A 351 -22.84 22.08 -2.27
C ASP A 351 -23.43 22.92 -1.12
N TYR A 352 -24.21 22.30 -0.22
CA TYR A 352 -24.68 22.95 1.02
C TYR A 352 -23.93 22.38 2.24
N PRO A 353 -23.08 23.16 2.91
CA PRO A 353 -22.59 22.79 4.24
C PRO A 353 -23.55 23.30 5.33
N ILE A 354 -23.92 22.41 6.27
CA ILE A 354 -24.60 22.79 7.52
C ILE A 354 -23.53 23.00 8.59
N GLN A 355 -23.14 24.25 8.81
CA GLN A 355 -22.66 24.77 10.10
C GLN A 355 -22.61 26.31 10.03
N ASP A 356 -23.24 26.96 11.00
CA ASP A 356 -23.26 28.41 11.26
C ASP A 356 -23.87 29.35 10.20
N GLY A 357 -25.10 29.05 9.76
CA GLY A 357 -26.06 30.08 9.34
C GLY A 357 -25.70 30.98 8.14
N GLN A 358 -24.61 30.70 7.42
CA GLN A 358 -24.23 31.39 6.20
C GLN A 358 -24.10 30.41 5.03
N THR A 359 -24.78 30.72 3.93
CA THR A 359 -24.82 29.91 2.71
C THR A 359 -23.66 30.31 1.80
N TYR A 360 -22.80 29.37 1.43
CA TYR A 360 -21.73 29.60 0.46
C TYR A 360 -21.93 28.67 -0.75
N ALA A 361 -21.94 29.22 -1.97
CA ALA A 361 -22.02 28.45 -3.20
C ALA A 361 -20.65 28.36 -3.87
N ARG A 362 -20.19 27.16 -4.25
CA ARG A 362 -18.99 26.98 -5.08
C ARG A 362 -19.37 26.93 -6.54
N HIS A 363 -18.86 27.86 -7.33
CA HIS A 363 -18.94 27.80 -8.80
C HIS A 363 -17.71 27.11 -9.37
N TYR A 364 -17.93 26.15 -10.28
CA TYR A 364 -16.88 25.59 -11.13
C TYR A 364 -17.14 26.04 -12.57
N THR A 365 -16.09 26.47 -13.26
CA THR A 365 -16.15 26.75 -14.70
C THR A 365 -15.05 25.91 -15.34
N ILE A 366 -15.43 25.01 -16.24
CA ILE A 366 -14.48 24.13 -16.93
C ILE A 366 -14.47 24.58 -18.39
N SER A 367 -13.34 25.09 -18.88
CA SER A 367 -13.17 25.42 -20.29
C SER A 367 -12.41 24.28 -20.98
N CYS A 368 -12.89 23.84 -22.15
CA CYS A 368 -12.25 22.79 -22.94
C CYS A 368 -12.06 23.29 -24.38
N SER A 369 -10.83 23.22 -24.89
CA SER A 369 -10.52 23.51 -26.30
C SER A 369 -9.99 22.24 -26.96
N THR A 370 -10.70 21.73 -27.96
CA THR A 370 -10.30 20.50 -28.68
C THR A 370 -9.72 20.88 -30.04
N THR A 371 -8.43 20.61 -30.27
CA THR A 371 -7.83 20.61 -31.61
C THR A 371 -6.95 19.38 -31.73
N GLU A 372 -7.53 18.28 -32.24
CA GLU A 372 -6.89 17.30 -33.14
C GLU A 372 -7.86 16.15 -33.47
N ARG A 373 -7.74 15.61 -34.69
CA ARG A 373 -8.69 14.76 -35.43
C ARG A 373 -9.18 13.53 -34.64
N ALA A 374 -10.50 13.44 -34.44
CA ALA A 374 -11.16 12.23 -33.96
C ALA A 374 -11.42 11.25 -35.14
N MET A 375 -10.68 10.14 -35.19
CA MET A 375 -11.18 8.94 -35.87
C MET A 375 -12.08 8.18 -34.89
N VAL A 376 -13.30 7.90 -35.34
CA VAL A 376 -14.35 7.22 -34.59
C VAL A 376 -14.00 5.73 -34.47
N SER A 377 -13.81 5.27 -33.24
CA SER A 377 -13.81 3.84 -32.87
C SER A 377 -14.63 3.69 -31.58
N GLN A 378 -15.55 2.74 -31.59
CA GLN A 378 -16.58 2.55 -30.57
C GLN A 378 -15.96 2.13 -29.23
N ASN A 379 -16.03 3.03 -28.24
CA ASN A 379 -15.95 2.86 -26.78
C ASN A 379 -14.89 3.78 -26.12
N GLY A 380 -15.38 4.87 -25.51
CA GLY A 380 -14.66 5.66 -24.51
C GLY A 380 -14.02 6.96 -25.04
N PHE A 381 -14.58 8.11 -24.65
CA PHE A 381 -13.92 9.40 -24.81
C PHE A 381 -12.82 9.57 -23.76
N HIS A 382 -11.58 9.81 -24.18
CA HIS A 382 -10.52 10.35 -23.32
C HIS A 382 -10.51 11.88 -23.48
N VAL A 383 -10.73 12.61 -22.39
CA VAL A 383 -10.60 14.08 -22.33
C VAL A 383 -9.39 14.43 -21.47
N THR A 384 -8.44 15.18 -22.04
CA THR A 384 -7.30 15.75 -21.31
C THR A 384 -7.71 17.12 -20.75
N VAL A 385 -7.82 17.25 -19.42
CA VAL A 385 -8.24 18.49 -18.77
C VAL A 385 -7.06 19.45 -18.67
N GLY A 386 -7.18 20.63 -19.30
CA GLY A 386 -6.10 21.63 -19.40
C GLY A 386 -5.84 22.42 -18.11
N TYR A 387 -6.86 23.02 -17.49
CA TYR A 387 -6.68 23.85 -16.28
C TYR A 387 -7.98 23.97 -15.46
N VAL A 388 -7.86 24.07 -14.13
CA VAL A 388 -8.97 24.34 -13.19
C VAL A 388 -8.65 25.61 -12.40
N THR A 389 -9.53 26.62 -12.46
CA THR A 389 -9.44 27.84 -11.67
C THR A 389 -10.48 27.86 -10.55
N HIS A 390 -10.07 28.27 -9.34
CA HIS A 390 -10.94 28.39 -8.17
C HIS A 390 -11.19 29.85 -7.83
N HIS A 391 -12.46 30.25 -7.73
CA HIS A 391 -12.86 31.57 -7.22
C HIS A 391 -13.85 31.41 -6.07
N TRP A 392 -13.62 32.16 -5.00
CA TRP A 392 -14.53 32.29 -3.87
C TRP A 392 -15.34 33.57 -4.07
N ILE A 393 -16.65 33.45 -4.16
CA ILE A 393 -17.57 34.60 -4.18
C ILE A 393 -18.34 34.56 -2.87
N ARG A 394 -18.43 35.71 -2.21
CA ARG A 394 -19.07 35.88 -0.91
C ARG A 394 -20.57 36.00 -1.02
#